data_AF-A0A9D4DFT5-F1
#
_entry.id   AF-A0A9D4DFT5-F1
#
_cell.length_a   1.000
_cell.length_b   1.000
_cell.length_c   1.000
_cell.angle_alpha   90.00
_cell.angle_beta   90.00
_cell.angle_gamma   90.00
#
_symmetry.space_group_name_H-M   'P 1'
#
loop_
_entity.id
_entity.type
_entity.pdbx_description
1 polymer ?
#
loop_
_entity_poly.entity_id
_entity_poly.type
_entity_poly.pdbx_seq_one_letter_code
_entity_poly.pdbx_strand_id
1 'polypeptide(L)'
;MASNKGFNEAFNPDKCKVRDLRNFLQDHGEFISGNKTELIARAKGAIAIGVKPLKEVLTSDKENGHHRNIDKFITPLGEELPDPMLLKANWTSSVDEIPIIGEKDIYNYLVLNTQRTFDNQQMKATRALKAKVFFEDGHVHSLSYNPIKAQCSHCFVKCKVMPSISTQKENKGQNCHKTRFSL
;
A
#
# COMPACT_ATOMS: atom_id res chain seq x y z
N MET A 1 -5.09 5.98 -45.37
CA MET A 1 -4.06 5.02 -44.90
C MET A 1 -2.96 5.81 -44.21
N ALA A 2 -3.06 5.98 -42.89
CA ALA A 2 -2.07 6.72 -42.11
C ALA A 2 -0.88 5.79 -41.84
N SER A 3 0.28 6.16 -42.38
CA SER A 3 1.52 5.40 -42.18
C SER A 3 2.02 5.57 -40.76
N ASN A 4 2.04 4.45 -40.03
CA ASN A 4 2.90 4.24 -38.87
C ASN A 4 4.34 4.56 -39.25
N LYS A 5 4.89 5.66 -38.75
CA LYS A 5 6.34 5.85 -38.64
C LYS A 5 6.74 5.61 -37.19
N GLY A 6 6.93 4.33 -36.87
CA GLY A 6 7.86 3.94 -35.82
C GLY A 6 9.27 4.17 -36.33
N PHE A 7 9.99 5.10 -35.71
CA PHE A 7 11.45 5.14 -35.73
C PHE A 7 11.90 5.76 -34.41
N ASN A 8 12.49 4.91 -33.56
CA ASN A 8 13.25 5.30 -32.38
C ASN A 8 14.48 6.11 -32.83
N GLU A 9 14.37 7.42 -32.95
CA GLU A 9 15.53 8.29 -32.75
C GLU A 9 15.73 8.39 -31.23
N ALA A 10 16.85 7.89 -30.73
CA ALA A 10 17.24 8.07 -29.33
C ALA A 10 17.16 9.57 -29.02
N PHE A 11 16.27 9.94 -28.09
CA PHE A 11 16.03 11.33 -27.70
C PHE A 11 17.37 12.00 -27.39
N ASN A 12 17.73 13.02 -28.17
CA ASN A 12 19.00 13.74 -28.02
C ASN A 12 18.74 15.12 -27.41
N PRO A 13 19.01 15.32 -26.10
CA PRO A 13 18.72 16.57 -25.39
C PRO A 13 19.37 17.81 -26.01
N ASP A 14 20.55 17.66 -26.63
CA ASP A 14 21.32 18.80 -27.16
C ASP A 14 20.65 19.47 -28.37
N LYS A 15 19.82 18.72 -29.11
CA LYS A 15 19.14 19.20 -30.32
C LYS A 15 17.70 19.64 -30.05
N CYS A 16 17.19 19.47 -28.83
CA CYS A 16 15.80 19.76 -28.48
C CYS A 16 15.55 21.25 -28.19
N LYS A 17 14.32 21.70 -28.45
CA LYS A 17 13.83 23.01 -27.97
C LYS A 17 13.50 22.91 -26.49
N VAL A 18 13.51 24.05 -25.79
CA VAL A 18 13.20 24.14 -24.34
C VAL A 18 11.86 23.51 -24.01
N ARG A 19 10.85 23.69 -24.86
CA ARG A 19 9.52 23.08 -24.69
C ARG A 19 9.60 21.56 -24.68
N ASP A 20 10.34 20.97 -25.62
CA ASP A 20 10.42 19.52 -25.78
C ASP A 20 11.24 18.90 -24.64
N LEU A 21 12.26 19.62 -24.13
CA LEU A 21 12.99 19.23 -22.92
C LEU A 21 12.10 19.23 -21.67
N ARG A 22 11.24 20.24 -21.50
CA ARG A 22 10.30 20.31 -20.37
C ARG A 22 9.26 19.20 -20.45
N ASN A 23 8.74 18.91 -21.64
CA ASN A 23 7.79 17.81 -21.83
C ASN A 23 8.44 16.46 -21.50
N PHE A 24 9.67 16.21 -21.98
CA PHE A 24 10.42 15.00 -21.64
C PHE A 24 10.61 14.86 -20.12
N LEU A 25 11.10 15.89 -19.44
CA LEU A 25 11.31 15.86 -17.99
C LEU A 25 9.99 15.67 -17.24
N GLN A 26 8.92 16.33 -17.66
CA GLN A 26 7.60 16.16 -17.07
C GLN A 26 7.07 14.73 -17.22
N ASP A 27 7.23 14.12 -18.39
CA ASP A 27 6.82 12.74 -18.65
C ASP A 27 7.59 11.73 -17.80
N HIS A 28 8.81 12.09 -17.36
CA HIS A 28 9.68 11.27 -16.50
C HIS A 28 9.62 11.68 -15.01
N GLY A 29 8.75 12.62 -14.63
CA GLY A 29 8.58 13.05 -13.23
C GLY A 29 9.71 13.92 -12.68
N GLU A 30 10.53 14.49 -13.55
CA GLU A 30 11.68 15.33 -13.21
C GLU A 30 11.32 16.83 -13.16
N PHE A 31 12.17 17.62 -12.50
CA PHE A 31 11.97 19.06 -12.38
C PHE A 31 12.14 19.80 -13.71
N ILE A 32 11.13 20.60 -14.09
CA ILE A 32 11.05 21.35 -15.36
C ILE A 32 11.54 22.80 -15.30
N SER A 33 11.99 23.27 -14.13
CA SER A 33 12.44 24.66 -13.91
C SER A 33 13.89 24.88 -14.39
N GLY A 34 14.27 26.13 -14.63
CA GLY A 34 15.66 26.49 -14.98
C GLY A 34 15.91 26.86 -16.45
N ASN A 35 17.17 27.13 -16.76
CA ASN A 35 17.65 27.52 -18.09
C ASN A 35 17.85 26.29 -19.01
N LYS A 36 18.10 26.53 -20.30
CA LYS A 36 18.22 25.45 -21.30
C LYS A 36 19.35 24.47 -20.97
N THR A 37 20.49 24.96 -20.48
CA THR A 37 21.65 24.13 -20.11
C THR A 37 21.35 23.21 -18.94
N GLU A 38 20.62 23.69 -17.92
CA GLU A 38 20.17 22.88 -16.79
C GLU A 38 19.17 21.80 -17.22
N LEU A 39 18.22 22.14 -18.10
CA LEU A 39 17.25 21.18 -18.62
C LEU A 39 17.92 20.08 -19.45
N ILE A 40 18.93 20.42 -20.25
CA ILE A 40 19.75 19.44 -20.99
C ILE A 40 20.49 18.52 -20.04
N ALA A 41 21.14 19.08 -19.00
CA ALA A 41 21.88 18.30 -18.02
C ALA A 41 20.98 17.30 -17.28
N ARG A 42 19.78 17.73 -16.84
CA ARG A 42 18.80 16.84 -16.20
C ARG A 42 18.30 15.77 -17.15
N ALA A 43 17.99 16.12 -18.40
CA ALA A 43 17.53 15.16 -19.39
C ALA A 43 18.60 14.10 -19.68
N LYS A 44 19.87 14.48 -19.79
CA LYS A 44 21.00 13.54 -19.92
C LYS A 44 21.13 12.64 -18.70
N GLY A 45 20.99 13.19 -17.50
CA GLY A 45 21.00 12.42 -16.25
C GLY A 45 19.88 11.37 -16.20
N ALA A 46 18.65 11.77 -16.52
CA ALA A 46 17.50 10.88 -16.57
C ALA A 46 17.69 9.73 -17.57
N ILE A 47 18.25 10.02 -18.76
CA ILE A 47 18.58 9.00 -19.77
C ILE A 47 19.67 8.06 -19.26
N ALA A 48 20.74 8.60 -18.65
CA ALA A 48 21.87 7.80 -18.17
C ALA A 48 21.48 6.84 -17.03
N ILE A 49 20.56 7.28 -16.16
CA ILE A 49 20.01 6.47 -15.06
C ILE A 49 18.93 5.50 -15.57
N GLY A 50 18.41 5.70 -16.78
CA GLY A 50 17.33 4.89 -17.33
C GLY A 50 16.00 5.13 -16.61
N VAL A 51 15.75 6.37 -16.18
CA VAL A 51 14.45 6.77 -15.61
C VAL A 51 13.38 6.47 -16.65
N LYS A 52 12.37 5.71 -16.26
CA LYS A 52 11.25 5.38 -17.15
C LYS A 52 10.18 6.48 -17.12
N PRO A 53 9.39 6.64 -18.19
CA PRO A 53 8.24 7.51 -18.18
C PRO A 53 7.27 7.15 -17.04
N LEU A 54 6.68 8.15 -16.39
CA LEU A 54 5.72 7.97 -15.29
C LEU A 54 4.58 7.02 -15.68
N LYS A 55 4.09 7.09 -16.92
CA LYS A 55 3.02 6.21 -17.40
C LYS A 55 3.43 4.74 -17.37
N GLU A 56 4.68 4.43 -17.71
CA GLU A 56 5.20 3.06 -17.65
C GLU A 56 5.42 2.62 -16.20
N VAL A 57 5.97 3.50 -15.37
CA VAL A 57 6.14 3.23 -13.93
C VAL A 57 4.79 2.92 -13.29
N LEU A 58 3.76 3.74 -13.54
CA LEU A 58 2.41 3.54 -13.00
C LEU A 58 1.74 2.24 -13.48
N THR A 59 1.93 1.87 -14.75
CA THR A 59 1.42 0.59 -15.27
C THR A 59 2.15 -0.57 -14.61
N SER A 60 3.49 -0.51 -14.53
CA SER A 60 4.29 -1.53 -13.87
C SER A 60 3.98 -1.64 -12.38
N ASP A 61 3.71 -0.53 -11.69
CA ASP A 61 3.34 -0.54 -10.27
C ASP A 61 1.94 -1.12 -10.04
N LYS A 62 1.00 -0.93 -10.98
CA LYS A 62 -0.31 -1.60 -10.92
C LYS A 62 -0.18 -3.11 -11.14
N GLU A 63 0.58 -3.51 -12.15
CA GLU A 63 0.84 -4.92 -12.47
C GLU A 63 1.62 -5.63 -11.36
N ASN A 64 2.72 -5.02 -10.89
CA ASN A 64 3.51 -5.50 -9.76
C ASN A 64 2.74 -5.44 -8.45
N GLY A 65 1.85 -4.46 -8.27
CA GLY A 65 0.97 -4.36 -7.11
C GLY A 65 0.04 -5.56 -6.98
N HIS A 66 -0.44 -6.09 -8.10
CA HIS A 66 -1.23 -7.32 -8.12
C HIS A 66 -0.39 -8.53 -7.69
N HIS A 67 0.83 -8.68 -8.22
CA HIS A 67 1.71 -9.81 -7.88
C HIS A 67 2.16 -9.76 -6.41
N ARG A 68 2.62 -8.58 -5.94
CA ARG A 68 2.97 -8.33 -4.54
C ARG A 68 1.78 -8.47 -3.59
N ASN A 69 0.54 -8.44 -4.07
CA ASN A 69 -0.63 -8.71 -3.23
C ASN A 69 -0.95 -10.19 -3.14
N ILE A 70 -0.71 -10.99 -4.19
CA ILE A 70 -0.94 -12.44 -4.17
C ILE A 70 -0.04 -13.11 -3.13
N ASP A 71 1.27 -12.81 -3.14
CA ASP A 71 2.21 -13.40 -2.17
C ASP A 71 1.87 -13.08 -0.71
N LYS A 72 1.17 -11.95 -0.46
CA LYS A 72 0.74 -11.56 0.90
C LYS A 72 -0.40 -12.40 1.44
N PHE A 73 -1.08 -13.16 0.59
CA PHE A 73 -2.17 -14.05 0.98
C PHE A 73 -1.72 -15.50 1.10
N ILE A 74 -0.43 -15.79 0.97
CA ILE A 74 0.13 -17.10 1.29
C ILE A 74 0.61 -17.05 2.74
N THR A 75 0.08 -17.93 3.58
CA THR A 75 0.48 -18.01 4.99
C THR A 75 1.88 -18.61 5.12
N PRO A 76 2.59 -18.42 6.25
CA PRO A 76 3.88 -19.10 6.49
C PRO A 76 3.78 -20.64 6.43
N LEU A 77 2.58 -21.19 6.57
CA LEU A 77 2.28 -22.62 6.44
C LEU A 77 1.97 -23.04 4.98
N GLY A 78 2.03 -22.10 4.03
CA GLY A 78 1.78 -22.34 2.61
C GLY A 78 0.30 -22.35 2.22
N GLU A 79 -0.61 -21.94 3.10
CA GLU A 79 -2.03 -21.87 2.78
C GLU A 79 -2.34 -20.63 1.94
N GLU A 80 -3.10 -20.80 0.85
CA GLU A 80 -3.59 -19.69 0.04
C GLU A 80 -4.90 -19.13 0.61
N LEU A 81 -4.84 -17.90 1.10
CA LEU A 81 -5.99 -17.15 1.59
C LEU A 81 -6.67 -16.40 0.43
N PRO A 82 -8.02 -16.32 0.42
CA PRO A 82 -8.72 -15.49 -0.56
C PRO A 82 -8.52 -14.00 -0.25
N ASP A 83 -8.64 -13.15 -1.27
CA ASP A 83 -8.62 -11.69 -1.08
C ASP A 83 -9.76 -11.26 -0.13
N PRO A 84 -9.44 -10.66 1.05
CA PRO A 84 -10.44 -10.20 2.01
C PRO A 84 -11.45 -9.20 1.43
N MET A 85 -11.06 -8.44 0.40
CA MET A 85 -11.93 -7.45 -0.24
C MET A 85 -13.02 -8.07 -1.09
N LEU A 86 -12.81 -9.31 -1.56
CA LEU A 86 -13.78 -10.05 -2.37
C LEU A 86 -14.73 -10.89 -1.52
N LEU A 87 -14.45 -11.06 -0.22
CA LEU A 87 -15.28 -11.82 0.71
C LEU A 87 -16.56 -11.08 1.08
N LYS A 88 -17.68 -11.47 0.45
CA LYS A 88 -19.01 -10.91 0.73
C LYS A 88 -19.83 -11.74 1.75
N ALA A 89 -19.52 -13.02 1.92
CA ALA A 89 -20.28 -13.96 2.73
C ALA A 89 -19.51 -14.44 3.98
N ASN A 90 -20.20 -15.15 4.88
CA ASN A 90 -19.65 -15.81 6.08
C ASN A 90 -18.99 -14.88 7.10
N TRP A 91 -19.39 -13.61 7.12
CA TRP A 91 -19.04 -12.71 8.20
C TRP A 91 -20.03 -12.89 9.36
N THR A 92 -19.52 -13.22 10.54
CA THR A 92 -20.31 -13.31 11.77
C THR A 92 -19.84 -12.27 12.79
N SER A 93 -20.74 -11.87 13.68
CA SER A 93 -20.41 -10.99 14.81
C SER A 93 -20.10 -11.76 16.09
N SER A 94 -20.25 -13.09 16.09
CA SER A 94 -19.74 -13.90 17.20
C SER A 94 -18.21 -13.83 17.19
N VAL A 95 -17.68 -13.54 18.36
CA VAL A 95 -16.24 -13.44 18.64
C VAL A 95 -15.72 -14.70 19.33
N ASP A 96 -16.61 -15.63 19.65
CA ASP A 96 -16.30 -16.84 20.43
C ASP A 96 -15.39 -17.80 19.66
N GLU A 97 -15.45 -17.74 18.32
CA GLU A 97 -14.63 -18.53 17.40
C GLU A 97 -13.28 -17.88 17.08
N ILE A 98 -13.03 -16.66 17.56
CA ILE A 98 -11.73 -16.01 17.40
C ILE A 98 -10.74 -16.70 18.36
N PRO A 99 -9.57 -17.15 17.88
CA PRO A 99 -8.55 -17.72 18.75
C PRO A 99 -8.24 -16.79 19.92
N ILE A 100 -8.15 -17.35 21.13
CA ILE A 100 -7.84 -16.57 22.32
C ILE A 100 -6.41 -16.04 22.19
N ILE A 101 -6.27 -14.72 22.08
CA ILE A 101 -4.98 -14.03 21.99
C ILE A 101 -4.56 -13.62 23.41
N GLY A 102 -3.46 -14.19 23.90
CA GLY A 102 -2.93 -13.87 25.23
C GLY A 102 -2.00 -12.65 25.22
N GLU A 103 -1.68 -12.14 26.41
CA GLU A 103 -0.71 -11.03 26.57
C GLU A 103 0.66 -11.36 25.98
N LYS A 104 1.09 -12.62 26.07
CA LYS A 104 2.34 -13.10 25.47
C LYS A 104 2.32 -12.98 23.95
N ASP A 105 1.21 -13.34 23.31
CA ASP A 105 1.07 -13.26 21.86
C ASP A 105 1.06 -11.80 21.40
N ILE A 106 0.37 -10.93 22.14
CA ILE A 106 0.37 -9.48 21.93
C ILE A 106 1.79 -8.92 22.07
N TYR A 107 2.53 -9.30 23.11
CA TYR A 107 3.91 -8.85 23.34
C TYR A 107 4.85 -9.32 22.23
N ASN A 108 4.81 -10.60 21.88
CA ASN A 108 5.62 -11.16 20.80
C ASN A 108 5.34 -10.44 19.48
N TYR A 109 4.06 -10.19 19.19
CA TYR A 109 3.64 -9.52 17.96
C TYR A 109 4.07 -8.05 17.92
N LEU A 110 3.87 -7.29 19.00
CA LEU A 110 4.10 -5.83 19.03
C LEU A 110 5.55 -5.45 19.32
N VAL A 111 6.29 -6.27 20.07
CA VAL A 111 7.62 -5.91 20.60
C VAL A 111 8.74 -6.72 19.97
N LEU A 112 8.54 -8.03 19.77
CA LEU A 112 9.62 -8.93 19.32
C LEU A 112 9.65 -9.17 17.81
N ASN A 113 8.58 -8.82 17.08
CA ASN A 113 8.51 -9.07 15.63
C ASN A 113 9.40 -8.09 14.84
N THR A 114 10.59 -8.56 14.45
CA THR A 114 11.60 -7.80 13.69
C THR A 114 11.26 -7.56 12.22
N GLN A 115 10.22 -8.22 11.68
CA GLN A 115 9.85 -8.10 10.27
C GLN A 115 8.85 -6.98 9.98
N ARG A 116 8.46 -6.18 10.98
CA ARG A 116 7.62 -5.01 10.72
C ARG A 116 8.42 -3.86 10.13
N THR A 117 7.79 -3.14 9.20
CA THR A 117 8.23 -1.82 8.72
C THR A 117 8.05 -0.72 9.77
N PHE A 118 7.54 -1.06 10.96
CA PHE A 118 7.47 -0.16 12.09
C PHE A 118 8.80 -0.23 12.83
N ASP A 119 9.56 0.85 12.74
CA ASP A 119 10.86 0.98 13.38
C ASP A 119 10.77 0.65 14.89
N ASN A 120 11.36 -0.50 15.26
CA ASN A 120 11.49 -0.99 16.63
C ASN A 120 12.14 0.06 17.57
N GLN A 121 12.87 1.04 17.03
CA GLN A 121 13.50 2.10 17.80
C GLN A 121 12.59 3.32 18.00
N GLN A 122 11.60 3.58 17.12
CA GLN A 122 10.83 4.84 17.13
C GLN A 122 9.42 4.75 17.72
N MET A 123 8.84 3.56 17.89
CA MET A 123 7.59 3.42 18.65
C MET A 123 7.84 2.66 19.95
N LYS A 124 7.93 3.41 21.06
CA LYS A 124 7.86 2.85 22.41
C LYS A 124 6.66 1.91 22.48
N ALA A 125 6.87 0.62 22.71
CA ALA A 125 5.84 -0.41 22.89
C ALA A 125 4.68 0.05 23.81
N THR A 126 4.97 0.98 24.73
CA THR A 126 4.02 1.70 25.58
C THR A 126 2.87 2.40 24.84
N ARG A 127 3.07 2.88 23.59
CA ARG A 127 1.98 3.43 22.77
C ARG A 127 1.06 2.34 22.21
N ALA A 128 1.61 1.17 21.89
CA ALA A 128 0.84 0.02 21.39
C ALA A 128 0.03 -0.66 22.51
N LEU A 129 0.52 -0.62 23.76
CA LEU A 129 -0.20 -1.07 24.95
C LEU A 129 -1.45 -0.22 25.29
N LYS A 130 -1.65 0.94 24.65
CA LYS A 130 -2.89 1.71 24.75
C LYS A 130 -4.06 1.10 23.97
N ALA A 131 -3.86 -0.02 23.27
CA ALA A 131 -4.91 -0.72 22.53
C ALA A 131 -6.13 -1.07 23.40
N LYS A 132 -5.91 -1.46 24.66
CA LYS A 132 -6.99 -1.73 25.63
C LYS A 132 -7.87 -0.49 25.86
N VAL A 133 -7.25 0.67 26.04
CA VAL A 133 -7.95 1.95 26.22
C VAL A 133 -8.79 2.28 24.98
N PHE A 134 -8.25 2.09 23.77
CA PHE A 134 -9.03 2.30 22.55
C PHE A 134 -10.23 1.35 22.43
N PHE A 135 -10.09 0.11 22.88
CA PHE A 135 -11.21 -0.82 22.90
C PHE A 135 -12.28 -0.40 23.93
N GLU A 136 -11.86 -0.08 25.15
CA GLU A 136 -12.74 0.38 26.24
C GLU A 136 -13.47 1.69 25.89
N ASP A 137 -12.80 2.62 25.21
CA ASP A 137 -13.38 3.88 24.73
C ASP A 137 -14.35 3.69 23.54
N GLY A 138 -14.55 2.46 23.06
CA GLY A 138 -15.40 2.17 21.90
C GLY A 138 -14.80 2.67 20.58
N HIS A 139 -13.50 3.00 20.56
CA HIS A 139 -12.81 3.45 19.37
C HIS A 139 -12.76 2.37 18.30
N VAL A 140 -12.64 1.10 18.71
CA VAL A 140 -12.77 -0.08 17.85
C VAL A 140 -14.10 -0.74 18.12
N HIS A 141 -14.95 -0.85 17.10
CA HIS A 141 -16.31 -1.38 17.24
C HIS A 141 -16.72 -2.21 16.02
N SER A 142 -17.91 -2.82 16.09
CA SER A 142 -18.46 -3.65 15.00
C SER A 142 -17.48 -4.73 14.51
N LEU A 143 -16.93 -5.49 15.45
CA LEU A 143 -16.05 -6.60 15.15
C LEU A 143 -16.82 -7.66 14.35
N SER A 144 -16.18 -8.26 13.36
CA SER A 144 -16.70 -9.40 12.64
C SER A 144 -15.58 -10.37 12.29
N TYR A 145 -15.93 -11.63 12.32
CA TYR A 145 -15.07 -12.77 12.10
C TYR A 145 -15.48 -13.49 10.80
N ASN A 146 -14.51 -14.11 10.13
CA ASN A 146 -14.73 -15.00 9.00
C ASN A 146 -13.73 -16.17 9.09
N PRO A 147 -14.20 -17.42 9.18
CA PRO A 147 -13.34 -18.60 9.29
C PRO A 147 -12.59 -18.94 7.98
N ILE A 148 -12.84 -18.21 6.88
CA ILE A 148 -12.32 -18.45 5.53
C ILE A 148 -12.81 -19.77 4.94
N LYS A 149 -12.38 -20.89 5.51
CA LYS A 149 -12.78 -22.28 5.22
C LYS A 149 -12.68 -23.10 6.51
N ALA A 150 -13.51 -24.14 6.65
CA ALA A 150 -13.55 -24.98 7.86
C ALA A 150 -12.22 -25.67 8.23
N GLN A 151 -11.27 -25.78 7.29
CA GLN A 151 -9.97 -26.44 7.50
C GLN A 151 -8.78 -25.49 7.50
N CYS A 152 -9.00 -24.17 7.37
CA CYS A 152 -7.91 -23.19 7.38
C CYS A 152 -7.49 -22.91 8.82
N SER A 153 -6.17 -22.88 9.09
CA SER A 153 -5.68 -22.51 10.43
C SER A 153 -5.76 -21.00 10.69
N HIS A 154 -6.06 -20.20 9.67
CA HIS A 154 -6.16 -18.75 9.74
C HIS A 154 -7.60 -18.28 9.56
N CYS A 155 -7.91 -17.14 10.15
CA CYS A 155 -9.20 -16.49 10.02
C CYS A 155 -9.03 -15.01 9.68
N PHE A 156 -10.09 -14.40 9.17
CA PHE A 156 -10.12 -12.95 9.00
C PHE A 156 -10.96 -12.28 10.08
N VAL A 157 -10.44 -11.15 10.55
CA VAL A 157 -11.12 -10.26 11.48
C VAL A 157 -11.23 -8.88 10.85
N LYS A 158 -12.42 -8.30 10.86
CA LYS A 158 -12.67 -6.92 10.43
C LYS A 158 -13.33 -6.15 11.57
N CYS A 159 -13.03 -4.86 11.66
CA CYS A 159 -13.67 -3.96 12.61
C CYS A 159 -13.86 -2.58 11.97
N LYS A 160 -14.69 -1.76 12.61
CA LYS A 160 -14.76 -0.33 12.35
C LYS A 160 -13.96 0.40 13.43
N VAL A 161 -13.32 1.49 13.02
CA VAL A 161 -12.51 2.31 13.92
C VAL A 161 -12.97 3.76 13.81
N MET A 162 -13.18 4.42 14.93
CA MET A 162 -13.45 5.85 14.95
C MET A 162 -12.19 6.60 14.49
N PRO A 163 -12.27 7.52 13.53
CA PRO A 163 -11.09 8.26 13.10
C PRO A 163 -10.61 9.18 14.24
N SER A 164 -9.31 9.16 14.54
CA SER A 164 -8.69 10.03 15.56
C SER A 164 -8.60 11.51 15.13
N ILE A 165 -8.95 11.82 13.88
CA ILE A 165 -9.01 13.16 13.32
C ILE A 165 -10.44 13.38 12.84
N SER A 166 -11.10 14.42 13.33
CA SER A 166 -12.43 14.82 12.86
C SER A 166 -12.36 15.10 11.36
N THR A 167 -12.92 14.20 10.56
CA THR A 167 -13.10 14.38 9.12
C THR A 167 -14.24 15.37 8.92
N GLN A 168 -13.96 16.66 9.13
CA GLN A 168 -14.78 17.70 8.51
C GLN A 168 -14.55 17.63 7.00
N LYS A 169 -15.31 16.76 6.32
CA LYS A 169 -15.86 16.97 4.96
C LYS A 169 -16.63 15.74 4.46
N GLU A 170 -17.94 16.00 4.31
CA GLU A 170 -18.87 15.52 3.30
C GLU A 170 -19.30 14.04 3.25
N ASN A 171 -20.62 13.88 3.42
CA ASN A 171 -21.44 12.72 3.08
C ASN A 171 -21.21 12.26 1.63
N LYS A 172 -20.26 11.35 1.38
CA LYS A 172 -20.32 10.35 0.29
C LYS A 172 -19.55 9.09 0.70
N GLY A 173 -20.27 7.99 0.89
CA GLY A 173 -19.78 6.60 0.83
C GLY A 173 -18.51 6.29 1.64
N GLN A 174 -18.69 5.75 2.83
CA GLN A 174 -17.66 5.22 3.74
C GLN A 174 -16.46 4.58 3.01
N ASN A 175 -15.31 5.27 3.02
CA ASN A 175 -14.02 4.66 2.73
C ASN A 175 -13.53 3.93 3.98
N CYS A 176 -13.50 2.60 3.93
CA CYS A 176 -12.83 1.78 4.93
C CYS A 176 -11.33 2.10 4.92
N HIS A 177 -10.83 2.69 6.01
CA HIS A 177 -9.39 2.75 6.25
C HIS A 177 -8.87 1.33 6.50
N LYS A 178 -7.97 0.88 5.62
CA LYS A 178 -7.33 -0.43 5.68
C LYS A 178 -6.24 -0.41 6.76
N THR A 179 -6.54 -0.96 7.94
CA THR A 179 -5.51 -1.32 8.92
C THR A 179 -5.25 -2.81 8.77
N ARG A 180 -4.04 -3.16 8.33
CA ARG A 180 -3.60 -4.53 8.10
C ARG A 180 -3.27 -5.19 9.44
N PHE A 181 -4.10 -6.14 9.87
CA PHE A 181 -3.74 -7.14 10.86
C PHE A 181 -3.57 -8.46 10.13
N SER A 182 -2.33 -8.93 10.04
CA SER A 182 -2.02 -10.30 9.64
C SER A 182 -1.78 -11.09 10.92
N LEU A 183 -2.67 -12.04 11.20
CA LEU A 183 -2.46 -13.14 12.14
C LEU A 183 -1.53 -14.16 11.49
#